data_AF-A0A1G4XK13-F1
#
_entry.id   AF-A0A1G4XK13-F1
#
_cell.length_a   1.000
_cell.length_b   1.000
_cell.length_c   1.000
_cell.angle_alpha   90.00
_cell.angle_beta   90.00
_cell.angle_gamma   90.00
#
_symmetry.space_group_name_H-M   'P 1'
#
loop_
_entity.id
_entity.type
_entity.pdbx_description
1 polymer ?
#
loop_
_entity_poly.entity_id
_entity_poly.type
_entity_poly.pdbx_seq_one_letter_code
_entity_poly.pdbx_strand_id
1 'polypeptide(L)'
;MLLAVLPFYFATGMVATPDAPLVAAWAATLYYMERALMADERSAWLGMGIAFGLGILSKYTLGLLGPAALLFVILDPASRRWLRRPHAYLAAALALLLFSPAIIWNFQHDWASIRFQSQRATGIGSQFSLQLLFVHILLVLTPVGMLAAGLALLGKNGADNLHMHRRRLFIRIFTVVPLAAFFWLSLFGAPKFHWTAPVWLAVLPTMAWMIGQTGRQGLANRVRAAWKPAIGVCLFLYAFALHYVVLGVPGVPYAVFNQHYFWREATEEVERVVAAVRQQAGQEPIVVGMSRWSVASALSFYNKEEPMDIRSRNMFGQNAAMYDFWYPSEPPTTRPIILVGMKPHQLEHDIAGVDDITPALVQPGPVKELAIIRDGKPLRRVYYRVAQGYSGTGNKSTTELAE
;
A
#
# COMPACT_ATOMS: atom_id res chain seq x y z
N MET A 1 1.56 3.83 -22.85
CA MET A 1 1.05 2.51 -23.26
C MET A 1 1.77 1.35 -22.55
N LEU A 2 3.10 1.22 -22.61
CA LEU A 2 3.81 0.12 -21.93
C LEU A 2 3.49 -0.01 -20.43
N LEU A 3 3.44 1.12 -19.70
CA LEU A 3 3.05 1.15 -18.29
C LEU A 3 1.74 0.41 -18.01
N ALA A 4 0.71 0.64 -18.83
CA ALA A 4 -0.63 0.08 -18.65
C ALA A 4 -0.71 -1.44 -18.95
N VAL A 5 0.29 -1.98 -19.65
CA VAL A 5 0.37 -3.43 -19.93
C VAL A 5 1.00 -4.19 -18.75
N LEU A 6 1.80 -3.53 -17.92
CA LEU A 6 2.52 -4.20 -16.85
C LEU A 6 1.56 -4.52 -15.66
N PRO A 7 1.56 -5.75 -15.12
CA PRO A 7 0.52 -6.24 -14.19
C PRO A 7 0.26 -5.35 -13.00
N PHE A 8 1.32 -4.90 -12.34
CA PHE A 8 1.19 -4.07 -11.15
C PHE A 8 0.49 -2.73 -11.44
N TYR A 9 0.88 -2.08 -12.52
CA TYR A 9 0.39 -0.75 -12.85
C TYR A 9 -1.03 -0.78 -13.40
N PHE A 10 -1.39 -1.84 -14.13
CA PHE A 10 -2.77 -2.10 -14.50
C PHE A 10 -3.66 -2.22 -13.25
N ALA A 11 -3.28 -3.11 -12.31
CA ALA A 11 -4.06 -3.36 -11.11
C ALA A 11 -4.14 -2.14 -10.18
N THR A 12 -3.04 -1.40 -10.03
CA THR A 12 -2.98 -0.21 -9.15
C THR A 12 -3.89 0.92 -9.65
N GLY A 13 -4.12 1.02 -10.97
CA GLY A 13 -5.08 1.97 -11.53
C GLY A 13 -6.54 1.67 -11.21
N MET A 14 -6.84 0.48 -10.66
CA MET A 14 -8.21 0.02 -10.39
C MET A 14 -8.58 -0.01 -8.92
N VAL A 15 -7.60 0.04 -8.01
CA VAL A 15 -7.82 -0.13 -6.57
C VAL A 15 -7.42 1.15 -5.84
N ALA A 16 -8.29 1.63 -4.95
CA ALA A 16 -8.01 2.78 -4.10
C ALA A 16 -6.98 2.43 -3.01
N THR A 17 -5.70 2.39 -3.38
CA THR A 17 -4.57 2.20 -2.47
C THR A 17 -3.66 3.42 -2.50
N PRO A 18 -2.79 3.61 -1.48
CA PRO A 18 -1.77 4.65 -1.52
C PRO A 18 -0.71 4.42 -2.61
N ASP A 19 -0.71 3.29 -3.33
CA ASP A 19 0.26 3.02 -4.38
C ASP A 19 -0.05 3.79 -5.68
N ALA A 20 -1.32 4.07 -5.98
CA ALA A 20 -1.71 4.84 -7.16
C ALA A 20 -1.20 6.29 -7.12
N PRO A 21 -1.50 7.10 -6.07
CA PRO A 21 -0.93 8.42 -5.93
C PRO A 21 0.61 8.41 -5.84
N LEU A 22 1.20 7.38 -5.22
CA LEU A 22 2.65 7.22 -5.19
C LEU A 22 3.25 7.05 -6.59
N VAL A 23 2.71 6.14 -7.41
CA VAL A 23 3.22 5.89 -8.77
C VAL A 23 3.12 7.16 -9.62
N ALA A 24 2.00 7.89 -9.52
CA ALA A 24 1.81 9.15 -10.22
C ALA A 24 2.82 10.21 -9.77
N ALA A 25 2.97 10.41 -8.46
CA ALA A 25 3.90 11.37 -7.88
C ALA A 25 5.37 11.01 -8.16
N TRP A 26 5.71 9.71 -8.15
CA TRP A 26 7.06 9.22 -8.49
C TRP A 26 7.39 9.49 -9.95
N ALA A 27 6.47 9.19 -10.87
CA ALA A 27 6.63 9.49 -12.29
C ALA A 27 6.75 11.00 -12.54
N ALA A 28 5.90 11.81 -11.90
CA ALA A 28 5.94 13.27 -12.00
C ALA A 28 7.26 13.84 -11.44
N THR A 29 7.73 13.32 -10.30
CA THR A 29 9.02 13.70 -9.70
C THR A 29 10.16 13.39 -10.67
N LEU A 30 10.22 12.18 -11.22
CA LEU A 30 11.25 11.81 -12.20
C LEU A 30 11.19 12.69 -13.46
N TYR A 31 10.00 13.00 -13.96
CA TYR A 31 9.81 13.86 -15.13
C TYR A 31 10.32 15.29 -14.87
N TYR A 32 9.85 15.95 -13.81
CA TYR A 32 10.26 17.31 -13.50
C TYR A 32 11.74 17.39 -13.11
N MET A 33 12.27 16.36 -12.47
CA MET A 33 13.68 16.29 -12.12
C MET A 33 14.57 16.12 -13.36
N GLU A 34 14.15 15.33 -14.34
CA GLU A 34 14.80 15.23 -15.65
C GLU A 34 14.83 16.61 -16.34
N ARG A 35 13.69 17.31 -16.36
CA ARG A 35 13.57 18.66 -16.95
C ARG A 35 14.42 19.70 -16.25
N ALA A 36 14.45 19.69 -14.93
CA ALA A 36 15.23 20.61 -14.12
C ALA A 36 16.75 20.39 -14.28
N LEU A 37 17.20 19.13 -14.26
CA LEU A 37 18.62 18.79 -14.22
C LEU A 37 19.26 18.61 -15.62
N MET A 38 18.50 18.11 -16.60
CA MET A 38 19.00 17.86 -17.95
C MET A 38 18.55 18.91 -18.97
N ALA A 39 17.29 19.33 -18.95
CA ALA A 39 16.75 20.30 -19.90
C ALA A 39 16.94 21.78 -19.48
N ASP A 40 17.52 22.03 -18.29
CA ASP A 40 17.74 23.37 -17.72
C ASP A 40 16.45 24.20 -17.53
N GLU A 41 15.30 23.52 -17.43
CA GLU A 41 13.99 24.17 -17.25
C GLU A 41 13.79 24.59 -15.79
N ARG A 42 13.87 25.90 -15.51
CA ARG A 42 13.79 26.44 -14.14
C ARG A 42 12.43 26.23 -13.48
N SER A 43 11.34 26.31 -14.24
CA SER A 43 9.98 26.09 -13.73
C SER A 43 9.76 24.64 -13.27
N ALA A 44 10.52 23.69 -13.80
CA ALA A 44 10.42 22.28 -13.43
C ALA A 44 10.80 22.03 -11.96
N TRP A 45 11.60 22.89 -11.33
CA TRP A 45 11.90 22.81 -9.89
C TRP A 45 10.63 22.94 -9.03
N LEU A 46 9.68 23.78 -9.44
CA LEU A 46 8.39 23.93 -8.76
C LEU A 46 7.59 22.63 -8.87
N GLY A 47 7.46 22.09 -10.09
CA GLY A 47 6.78 20.83 -10.34
C GLY A 47 7.40 19.65 -9.58
N MET A 48 8.73 19.63 -9.48
CA MET A 48 9.48 18.63 -8.69
C MET A 48 9.15 18.74 -7.19
N GLY A 49 9.15 19.95 -6.62
CA GLY A 49 8.82 20.17 -5.21
C GLY A 49 7.39 19.76 -4.87
N ILE A 50 6.43 20.10 -5.74
CA ILE A 50 5.02 19.70 -5.59
C ILE A 50 4.87 18.18 -5.67
N ALA A 51 5.38 17.57 -6.73
CA ALA A 51 5.28 16.13 -6.93
C ALA A 51 5.95 15.34 -5.81
N PHE A 52 7.11 15.79 -5.34
CA PHE A 52 7.84 15.13 -4.25
C PHE A 52 7.12 15.27 -2.91
N GLY A 53 6.64 16.48 -2.57
CA GLY A 53 5.90 16.73 -1.33
C GLY A 53 4.60 15.92 -1.25
N LEU A 54 3.79 15.96 -2.31
CA LEU A 54 2.56 15.15 -2.41
C LEU A 54 2.85 13.65 -2.43
N GLY A 55 3.96 13.24 -3.06
CA GLY A 55 4.37 11.85 -3.14
C GLY A 55 4.74 11.24 -1.80
N ILE A 56 5.46 11.98 -0.94
CA ILE A 56 5.80 11.52 0.40
C ILE A 56 4.55 11.45 1.29
N LEU A 57 3.59 12.38 1.14
CA LEU A 57 2.30 12.28 1.83
C LEU A 57 1.56 10.97 1.49
N SER A 58 1.64 10.53 0.24
CA SER A 58 1.06 9.25 -0.20
C SER A 58 1.79 8.05 0.41
N LYS A 59 3.13 8.02 0.30
CA LYS A 59 3.96 6.94 0.85
C LYS A 59 5.40 7.42 1.03
N TYR A 60 5.94 7.22 2.24
CA TYR A 60 7.30 7.65 2.60
C TYR A 60 8.40 7.05 1.71
N THR A 61 8.13 5.94 1.01
CA THR A 61 9.06 5.34 0.05
C THR A 61 9.50 6.29 -1.06
N LEU A 62 8.70 7.30 -1.42
CA LEU A 62 9.12 8.31 -2.41
C LEU A 62 10.36 9.09 -1.98
N GLY A 63 10.60 9.20 -0.67
CA GLY A 63 11.80 9.83 -0.12
C GLY A 63 13.11 9.21 -0.62
N LEU A 64 13.11 7.97 -1.10
CA LEU A 64 14.29 7.33 -1.72
C LEU A 64 14.81 8.08 -2.96
N LEU A 65 13.96 8.87 -3.63
CA LEU A 65 14.38 9.72 -4.74
C LEU A 65 15.27 10.90 -4.28
N GLY A 66 15.20 11.32 -3.02
CA GLY A 66 16.04 12.39 -2.46
C GLY A 66 17.53 12.02 -2.44
N PRO A 67 17.94 10.93 -1.78
CA PRO A 67 19.31 10.42 -1.82
C PRO A 67 19.78 10.10 -3.24
N ALA A 68 18.90 9.56 -4.10
CA ALA A 68 19.22 9.31 -5.50
C ALA A 68 19.51 10.62 -6.27
N ALA A 69 18.74 11.69 -6.01
CA ALA A 69 18.97 13.00 -6.61
C ALA A 69 20.29 13.62 -6.16
N LEU A 70 20.61 13.54 -4.86
CA LEU A 70 21.90 13.98 -4.34
C LEU A 70 23.06 13.24 -5.01
N LEU A 71 22.97 11.90 -5.09
CA LEU A 71 24.00 11.09 -5.75
C LEU A 71 24.14 11.45 -7.24
N PHE A 72 23.03 11.65 -7.96
CA PHE A 72 23.06 12.08 -9.35
C PHE A 72 23.74 13.44 -9.51
N VAL A 73 23.41 14.42 -8.68
CA VAL A 73 24.02 15.76 -8.72
C VAL A 73 25.52 15.69 -8.42
N ILE A 74 25.96 14.81 -7.50
CA ILE A 74 27.38 14.58 -7.20
C ILE A 74 28.09 13.96 -8.41
N LEU A 75 27.49 12.96 -9.04
CA LEU A 75 28.12 12.21 -10.13
C LEU A 75 28.04 12.90 -11.50
N ASP A 76 27.06 13.78 -11.75
CA ASP A 76 26.92 14.57 -12.98
C ASP A 76 27.51 15.98 -12.80
N PRO A 77 28.70 16.29 -13.36
CA PRO A 77 29.36 17.57 -13.15
C PRO A 77 28.51 18.78 -13.56
N ALA A 78 27.70 18.64 -14.61
CA ALA A 78 26.82 19.70 -15.10
C ALA A 78 25.71 20.04 -14.08
N SER A 79 25.22 19.05 -13.33
CA SER A 79 24.17 19.24 -12.33
C SER A 79 24.67 19.89 -11.03
N ARG A 80 25.96 19.77 -10.69
CA ARG A 80 26.56 20.36 -9.47
C ARG A 80 26.31 21.86 -9.33
N ARG A 81 26.14 22.58 -10.44
CA ARG A 81 25.82 24.02 -10.45
C ARG A 81 24.53 24.35 -9.67
N TRP A 82 23.59 23.41 -9.60
CA TRP A 82 22.32 23.60 -8.92
C TRP A 82 22.45 23.61 -7.39
N LEU A 83 23.53 23.04 -6.84
CA LEU A 83 23.86 23.17 -5.41
C LEU A 83 24.19 24.62 -5.01
N ARG A 84 24.54 25.48 -5.98
CA ARG A 84 24.81 26.90 -5.72
C ARG A 84 23.62 27.79 -6.06
N ARG A 85 22.53 27.22 -6.58
CA ARG A 85 21.36 27.98 -7.04
C ARG A 85 20.19 27.80 -6.08
N PRO A 86 19.37 28.85 -5.84
CA PRO A 86 18.26 28.78 -4.90
C PRO A 86 17.17 27.79 -5.31
N HIS A 87 17.04 27.47 -6.60
CA HIS A 87 15.96 26.66 -7.15
C HIS A 87 15.83 25.27 -6.50
N ALA A 88 16.96 24.59 -6.25
CA ALA A 88 16.95 23.28 -5.59
C ALA A 88 16.45 23.36 -4.14
N TYR A 89 16.87 24.41 -3.43
CA TYR A 89 16.46 24.67 -2.04
C TYR A 89 15.00 25.11 -1.95
N LEU A 90 14.52 25.92 -2.91
CA LEU A 90 13.11 26.31 -2.99
C LEU A 90 12.21 25.10 -3.27
N ALA A 91 12.63 24.19 -4.15
CA ALA A 91 11.90 22.94 -4.38
C ALA A 91 11.85 22.05 -3.13
N ALA A 92 12.97 21.93 -2.41
CA ALA A 92 13.03 21.19 -1.15
C ALA A 92 12.16 21.84 -0.07
N ALA A 93 12.21 23.17 0.07
CA ALA A 93 11.37 23.92 1.01
C ALA A 93 9.90 23.76 0.68
N LEU A 94 9.51 23.78 -0.60
CA LEU A 94 8.14 23.54 -1.02
C LEU A 94 7.69 22.11 -0.73
N ALA A 95 8.53 21.12 -0.98
CA ALA A 95 8.22 19.73 -0.65
C ALA A 95 8.02 19.55 0.87
N LEU A 96 8.87 20.17 1.69
CA LEU A 96 8.75 20.18 3.15
C LEU A 96 7.50 20.93 3.61
N LEU A 97 7.15 22.05 2.97
CA LEU A 97 5.93 22.79 3.28
C LEU A 97 4.69 21.93 3.02
N LEU A 98 4.63 21.24 1.87
CA LEU A 98 3.52 20.33 1.55
C LEU A 98 3.48 19.12 2.48
N PHE A 99 4.64 18.59 2.87
CA PHE A 99 4.73 17.48 3.81
C PHE A 99 4.60 17.90 5.29
N SER A 100 4.62 19.21 5.59
CA SER A 100 4.63 19.72 6.96
C SER A 100 3.45 19.27 7.83
N PRO A 101 2.21 19.07 7.34
CA PRO A 101 1.11 18.59 8.18
C PRO A 101 1.42 17.21 8.79
N ALA A 102 2.05 16.32 8.01
CA ALA A 102 2.43 14.99 8.49
C ALA A 102 3.59 15.06 9.50
N ILE A 103 4.55 15.98 9.31
CA ILE A 103 5.65 16.22 10.26
C ILE A 103 5.10 16.72 11.59
N ILE A 104 4.26 17.77 11.55
CA ILE A 104 3.69 18.40 12.74
C ILE A 104 2.83 17.39 13.50
N TRP A 105 1.96 16.65 12.80
CA TRP A 105 1.13 15.62 13.43
C TRP A 105 1.98 14.53 14.09
N ASN A 106 3.02 14.03 13.40
CA ASN A 106 3.91 13.03 13.99
C ASN A 106 4.65 13.57 15.22
N PHE A 107 5.14 14.82 15.16
CA PHE A 107 5.80 15.44 16.30
C PHE A 107 4.87 15.55 17.53
N GLN A 108 3.59 15.83 17.30
CA GLN A 108 2.57 15.92 18.36
C GLN A 108 2.08 14.56 18.89
N HIS A 109 2.35 13.46 18.19
CA HIS A 109 1.85 12.12 18.51
C HIS A 109 2.99 11.10 18.62
N ASP A 110 4.11 11.49 19.25
CA ASP A 110 5.26 10.62 19.54
C ASP A 110 5.79 9.84 18.33
N TRP A 111 5.74 10.47 17.15
CA TRP A 111 6.16 9.89 15.87
C TRP A 111 5.41 8.61 15.50
N ALA A 112 4.13 8.52 15.87
CA ALA A 112 3.29 7.34 15.68
C ALA A 112 3.31 6.76 14.26
N SER A 113 3.22 7.58 13.20
CA SER A 113 3.26 7.07 11.83
C SER A 113 4.65 6.51 11.47
N ILE A 114 5.72 7.16 11.93
CA ILE A 114 7.09 6.67 11.68
C ILE A 114 7.31 5.34 12.42
N ARG A 115 6.90 5.25 13.69
CA ARG A 115 6.96 4.00 14.47
C ARG A 115 6.15 2.88 13.83
N PHE A 116 4.95 3.18 13.34
CA PHE A 116 4.13 2.20 12.63
C PHE A 116 4.84 1.66 11.39
N GLN A 117 5.50 2.54 10.61
CA GLN A 117 6.23 2.11 9.42
C GLN A 117 7.54 1.39 9.76
N SER A 118 8.24 1.79 10.83
CA SER A 118 9.44 1.10 11.29
C SER A 118 9.10 -0.31 11.80
N GLN A 119 8.04 -0.46 12.60
CA GLN A 119 7.52 -1.78 13.02
C GLN A 119 7.10 -2.64 11.83
N ARG A 120 6.59 -2.03 10.75
CA ARG A 120 6.27 -2.76 9.52
C ARG A 120 7.52 -3.16 8.74
N ALA A 121 8.58 -2.36 8.82
CA ALA A 121 9.88 -2.61 8.21
C ALA A 121 10.76 -3.56 9.03
N THR A 122 10.53 -3.71 10.34
CA THR A 122 11.14 -4.76 11.19
C THR A 122 10.27 -6.01 11.22
N GLY A 123 8.95 -5.87 11.11
CA GLY A 123 7.94 -6.93 10.99
C GLY A 123 7.93 -7.66 9.64
N ILE A 124 8.95 -7.44 8.79
CA ILE A 124 9.24 -8.27 7.62
C ILE A 124 9.88 -9.63 8.00
N GLY A 125 10.03 -9.88 9.32
CA GLY A 125 10.69 -11.06 9.86
C GLY A 125 12.21 -10.90 9.90
N SER A 126 12.91 -11.95 10.35
CA SER A 126 14.37 -12.07 10.34
C SER A 126 14.89 -13.00 9.24
N GLN A 127 14.04 -13.31 8.25
CA GLN A 127 14.32 -14.33 7.25
C GLN A 127 14.93 -13.72 5.99
N PHE A 128 16.09 -14.24 5.61
CA PHE A 128 16.71 -13.95 4.32
C PHE A 128 15.74 -14.29 3.17
N SER A 129 15.34 -13.27 2.41
CA SER A 129 14.27 -13.37 1.41
C SER A 129 14.64 -12.76 0.07
N LEU A 130 15.93 -12.77 -0.28
CA LEU A 130 16.40 -12.17 -1.53
C LEU A 130 15.79 -12.85 -2.76
N GLN A 131 15.56 -14.17 -2.71
CA GLN A 131 14.82 -14.91 -3.74
C GLN A 131 13.42 -14.35 -3.98
N LEU A 132 12.72 -13.91 -2.92
CA LEU A 132 11.39 -13.31 -3.05
C LEU A 132 11.46 -11.95 -3.73
N LEU A 133 12.53 -11.17 -3.53
CA LEU A 133 12.72 -9.91 -4.26
C LEU A 133 12.71 -10.13 -5.77
N PHE A 134 13.42 -11.14 -6.27
CA PHE A 134 13.43 -11.46 -7.71
C PHE A 134 12.06 -11.92 -8.21
N VAL A 135 11.34 -12.74 -7.43
CA VAL A 135 9.96 -13.13 -7.74
C VAL A 135 9.05 -11.90 -7.79
N HIS A 136 9.18 -10.96 -6.86
CA HIS A 136 8.40 -9.72 -6.84
C HIS A 136 8.68 -8.85 -8.06
N ILE A 137 9.95 -8.70 -8.46
CA ILE A 137 10.32 -7.99 -9.68
C ILE A 137 9.69 -8.65 -10.92
N LEU A 138 9.70 -9.99 -10.97
CA LEU A 138 9.07 -10.76 -12.03
C LEU A 138 7.56 -10.51 -12.10
N LEU A 139 6.89 -10.46 -10.96
CA LEU A 139 5.44 -10.18 -10.88
C LEU A 139 5.11 -8.74 -11.31
N VAL A 140 5.96 -7.78 -10.95
CA VAL A 140 5.77 -6.37 -11.30
C VAL A 140 6.01 -6.13 -12.79
N LEU A 141 7.07 -6.70 -13.37
CA LEU A 141 7.54 -6.39 -14.72
C LEU A 141 7.23 -7.43 -15.79
N THR A 142 6.82 -8.64 -15.42
CA THR A 142 6.85 -9.85 -16.27
C THR A 142 8.28 -10.33 -16.60
N PRO A 143 8.48 -11.59 -17.04
CA PRO A 143 9.80 -12.05 -17.49
C PRO A 143 10.43 -11.18 -18.58
N VAL A 144 9.62 -10.73 -19.55
CA VAL A 144 10.11 -9.89 -20.66
C VAL A 144 10.51 -8.51 -20.16
N GLY A 145 9.71 -7.90 -19.28
CA GLY A 145 10.03 -6.59 -18.72
C GLY A 145 11.24 -6.61 -17.81
N MET A 146 11.41 -7.66 -17.00
CA MET A 146 12.59 -7.83 -16.14
C MET A 146 13.88 -7.94 -16.98
N LEU A 147 13.88 -8.74 -18.05
CA LEU A 147 15.01 -8.84 -18.97
C LEU A 147 15.28 -7.51 -19.70
N ALA A 148 14.23 -6.81 -20.15
CA ALA A 148 14.37 -5.52 -20.79
C ALA A 148 14.96 -4.46 -19.84
N ALA A 149 14.53 -4.45 -18.57
CA ALA A 149 15.08 -3.58 -17.53
C ALA A 149 16.56 -3.88 -17.28
N GLY A 150 16.93 -5.16 -17.16
CA GLY A 150 18.32 -5.58 -17.03
C GLY A 150 19.20 -5.13 -18.21
N LEU A 151 18.73 -5.34 -19.44
CA LEU A 151 19.42 -4.86 -20.65
C LEU A 151 19.55 -3.33 -20.71
N ALA A 152 18.53 -2.59 -20.27
CA ALA A 152 18.55 -1.13 -20.23
C ALA A 152 19.57 -0.60 -19.21
N LEU A 153 19.69 -1.24 -18.04
CA LEU A 153 20.61 -0.84 -16.98
C LEU A 153 22.06 -1.25 -17.30
N LEU A 154 22.26 -2.48 -17.79
CA LEU A 154 23.59 -3.07 -18.07
C LEU A 154 24.14 -2.73 -19.46
N GLY A 155 23.34 -2.11 -20.34
CA GLY A 155 23.75 -1.77 -21.70
C GLY A 155 25.04 -0.95 -21.74
N LYS A 156 26.00 -1.37 -22.60
CA LYS A 156 27.31 -0.71 -22.73
C LYS A 156 27.19 0.73 -23.20
N ASN A 157 28.06 1.59 -22.68
CA ASN A 157 28.29 2.94 -23.18
C ASN A 157 28.91 2.81 -24.58
N GLY A 158 28.18 3.18 -25.62
CA GLY A 158 28.72 3.27 -26.98
C GLY A 158 29.49 4.56 -27.16
N ALA A 159 29.80 4.93 -28.41
CA ALA A 159 30.18 6.29 -28.79
C ALA A 159 28.97 7.22 -28.63
N ASP A 160 28.55 7.42 -27.39
CA ASP A 160 27.35 8.15 -27.01
C ASP A 160 27.73 9.60 -26.71
N ASN A 161 27.02 10.56 -27.32
CA ASN A 161 27.17 11.97 -26.98
C ASN A 161 26.90 12.19 -25.48
N LEU A 162 27.49 13.25 -24.89
CA LEU A 162 27.40 13.56 -23.45
C LEU A 162 25.96 13.53 -22.91
N HIS A 163 24.99 14.01 -23.68
CA HIS A 163 23.57 13.96 -23.31
C HIS A 163 23.05 12.53 -23.08
N MET A 164 23.42 11.57 -23.93
CA MET A 164 23.01 10.18 -23.77
C MET A 164 23.69 9.52 -22.57
N HIS A 165 24.95 9.88 -22.30
CA HIS A 165 25.64 9.45 -21.08
C HIS A 165 24.91 9.92 -19.81
N ARG A 166 24.58 11.22 -19.74
CA ARG A 166 23.86 11.82 -18.61
C ARG A 166 22.48 11.18 -18.40
N ARG A 167 21.73 10.95 -19.48
CA ARG A 167 20.41 10.29 -19.41
C ARG A 167 20.51 8.86 -18.88
N ARG A 168 21.52 8.09 -19.29
CA ARG A 168 21.78 6.74 -18.75
C ARG A 168 22.19 6.78 -17.29
N LEU A 169 23.03 7.71 -16.90
CA LEU A 169 23.41 7.94 -15.51
C LEU A 169 22.17 8.21 -14.64
N PHE A 170 21.28 9.08 -15.12
CA PHE A 170 20.00 9.36 -14.46
C PHE A 170 19.19 8.09 -14.26
N ILE A 171 18.89 7.36 -15.34
CA ILE A 171 18.10 6.11 -15.28
C ILE A 171 18.73 5.11 -14.30
N ARG A 172 20.06 4.92 -14.37
CA ARG A 172 20.78 4.01 -13.47
C ARG A 172 20.66 4.42 -12.02
N ILE A 173 20.91 5.69 -11.69
CA ILE A 173 20.88 6.15 -10.30
C ILE A 173 19.46 6.07 -9.73
N PHE A 174 18.46 6.56 -10.46
CA PHE A 174 17.08 6.59 -9.99
C PHE A 174 16.38 5.21 -10.00
N THR A 175 16.98 4.19 -10.62
CA THR A 175 16.54 2.80 -10.46
C THR A 175 17.38 2.07 -9.40
N VAL A 176 18.72 2.13 -9.47
CA VAL A 176 19.61 1.33 -8.62
C VAL A 176 19.62 1.80 -7.17
N VAL A 177 19.60 3.11 -6.89
CA VAL A 177 19.63 3.59 -5.50
C VAL A 177 18.39 3.16 -4.72
N PRO A 178 17.15 3.39 -5.21
CA PRO A 178 15.97 2.86 -4.51
C PRO A 178 15.93 1.33 -4.48
N LEU A 179 16.36 0.65 -5.54
CA LEU A 179 16.41 -0.81 -5.58
C LEU A 179 17.40 -1.37 -4.54
N ALA A 180 18.52 -0.72 -4.31
CA ALA A 180 19.52 -1.12 -3.32
C ALA A 180 18.95 -1.06 -1.89
N ALA A 181 18.09 -0.09 -1.59
CA ALA A 181 17.39 -0.04 -0.31
C ALA A 181 16.48 -1.27 -0.11
N PHE A 182 15.72 -1.67 -1.14
CA PHE A 182 14.89 -2.87 -1.07
C PHE A 182 15.71 -4.16 -1.07
N PHE A 183 16.83 -4.19 -1.79
CA PHE A 183 17.78 -5.29 -1.73
C PHE A 183 18.30 -5.49 -0.31
N TRP A 184 18.74 -4.41 0.35
CA TRP A 184 19.19 -4.42 1.73
C TRP A 184 18.10 -4.94 2.67
N LEU A 185 16.87 -4.41 2.57
CA LEU A 185 15.74 -4.90 3.36
C LEU A 185 15.45 -6.39 3.12
N SER A 186 15.62 -6.87 1.89
CA SER A 186 15.45 -8.29 1.55
C SER A 186 16.49 -9.24 2.14
N LEU A 187 17.64 -8.73 2.60
CA LEU A 187 18.64 -9.53 3.32
C LEU A 187 18.17 -9.89 4.73
N PHE A 188 17.33 -9.04 5.33
CA PHE A 188 16.91 -9.15 6.72
C PHE A 188 15.44 -9.48 6.88
N GLY A 189 14.63 -9.44 5.82
CA GLY A 189 13.26 -9.94 5.85
C GLY A 189 12.59 -9.95 4.49
N ALA A 190 11.27 -10.14 4.47
CA ALA A 190 10.46 -10.23 3.26
C ALA A 190 9.63 -8.95 2.99
N PRO A 191 10.17 -7.95 2.23
CA PRO A 191 9.40 -6.83 1.71
C PRO A 191 8.16 -7.27 0.94
N LYS A 192 7.09 -6.46 0.98
CA LYS A 192 5.88 -6.77 0.19
C LYS A 192 6.16 -6.61 -1.30
N PHE A 193 5.50 -7.45 -2.11
CA PHE A 193 5.80 -7.55 -3.55
C PHE A 193 5.71 -6.23 -4.33
N HIS A 194 4.80 -5.35 -3.95
CA HIS A 194 4.56 -4.08 -4.65
C HIS A 194 5.56 -2.97 -4.30
N TRP A 195 6.41 -3.16 -3.29
CA TRP A 195 7.28 -2.09 -2.78
C TRP A 195 8.30 -1.60 -3.81
N THR A 196 8.80 -2.49 -4.67
CA THR A 196 9.75 -2.13 -5.73
C THR A 196 9.10 -1.52 -6.96
N ALA A 197 7.77 -1.50 -7.04
CA ALA A 197 7.11 -1.15 -8.30
C ALA A 197 7.45 0.27 -8.80
N PRO A 198 7.38 1.35 -7.98
CA PRO A 198 7.73 2.69 -8.44
C PRO A 198 9.18 2.83 -8.93
N VAL A 199 10.09 2.00 -8.45
CA VAL A 199 11.53 2.03 -8.81
C VAL A 199 11.74 1.84 -10.31
N TRP A 200 10.89 1.02 -10.94
CA TRP A 200 11.00 0.70 -12.35
C TRP A 200 10.54 1.83 -13.28
N LEU A 201 9.84 2.85 -12.77
CA LEU A 201 9.35 3.99 -13.56
C LEU A 201 10.47 4.72 -14.30
N ALA A 202 11.67 4.80 -13.71
CA ALA A 202 12.82 5.45 -14.33
C ALA A 202 13.34 4.70 -15.57
N VAL A 203 13.24 3.37 -15.62
CA VAL A 203 13.73 2.55 -16.74
C VAL A 203 12.68 2.34 -17.84
N LEU A 204 11.39 2.53 -17.54
CA LEU A 204 10.28 2.31 -18.49
C LEU A 204 10.42 3.04 -19.83
N PRO A 205 10.80 4.34 -19.89
CA PRO A 205 10.97 5.01 -21.19
C PRO A 205 12.02 4.32 -22.08
N THR A 206 13.08 3.79 -21.47
CA THR A 206 14.14 3.07 -22.18
C THR A 206 13.66 1.71 -22.66
N MET A 207 12.90 0.98 -21.83
CA MET A 207 12.28 -0.28 -22.24
C MET A 207 11.32 -0.06 -23.43
N ALA A 208 10.50 0.99 -23.39
CA ALA A 208 9.62 1.35 -24.48
C ALA A 208 10.40 1.69 -25.77
N TRP A 209 11.48 2.46 -25.66
CA TRP A 209 12.36 2.77 -26.78
C TRP A 209 13.06 1.53 -27.38
N MET A 210 13.38 0.51 -26.56
CA MET A 210 13.97 -0.75 -27.02
C MET A 210 13.01 -1.58 -27.88
N ILE A 211 11.70 -1.49 -27.63
CA ILE A 211 10.68 -2.18 -28.44
C ILE A 211 10.68 -1.67 -29.89
N GLY A 212 10.88 -0.36 -30.07
CA GLY A 212 10.86 0.30 -31.37
C GLY A 212 12.11 0.11 -32.23
N GLN A 213 13.21 -0.42 -31.68
CA GLN A 213 14.48 -0.50 -32.41
C GLN A 213 14.63 -1.74 -33.29
N THR A 214 14.87 -1.51 -34.57
CA THR A 214 15.28 -2.53 -35.55
C THR A 214 16.80 -2.62 -35.65
N GLY A 215 17.36 -3.82 -35.83
CA GLY A 215 18.80 -4.01 -36.11
C GLY A 215 19.70 -4.37 -34.93
N ARG A 216 19.18 -4.53 -33.71
CA ARG A 216 19.96 -5.10 -32.59
C ARG A 216 20.11 -6.60 -32.76
N GLN A 217 21.28 -7.16 -32.43
CA GLN A 217 21.54 -8.61 -32.49
C GLN A 217 21.48 -9.28 -31.10
N GLY A 218 21.34 -10.62 -31.09
CA GLY A 218 21.39 -11.44 -29.88
C GLY A 218 20.16 -11.31 -28.96
N LEU A 219 20.40 -11.31 -27.64
CA LEU A 219 19.36 -11.32 -26.60
C LEU A 219 18.38 -10.14 -26.72
N ALA A 220 18.87 -8.96 -27.10
CA ALA A 220 18.02 -7.77 -27.25
C ALA A 220 16.93 -7.95 -28.31
N ASN A 221 17.21 -8.68 -29.41
CA ASN A 221 16.21 -8.96 -30.44
C ASN A 221 15.19 -10.00 -29.95
N ARG A 222 15.62 -11.00 -29.18
CA ARG A 222 14.71 -11.99 -28.57
C ARG A 222 13.75 -11.33 -27.58
N VAL A 223 14.25 -10.46 -26.70
CA VAL A 223 13.43 -9.68 -25.76
C VAL A 223 12.46 -8.78 -26.53
N ARG A 224 12.92 -8.11 -27.59
CA ARG A 224 12.05 -7.30 -28.47
C ARG A 224 10.92 -8.13 -29.06
N ALA A 225 11.22 -9.30 -29.64
CA ALA A 225 10.22 -10.18 -30.23
C ALA A 225 9.22 -10.72 -29.19
N ALA A 226 9.68 -10.99 -27.96
CA ALA A 226 8.86 -11.50 -26.88
C ALA A 226 7.84 -10.48 -26.32
N TRP A 227 8.01 -9.18 -26.57
CA TRP A 227 7.03 -8.18 -26.12
C TRP A 227 5.65 -8.37 -26.71
N LYS A 228 5.54 -8.74 -28.00
CA LYS A 228 4.23 -8.94 -28.65
C LYS A 228 3.39 -10.03 -27.96
N PRO A 229 3.89 -11.28 -27.81
CA PRO A 229 3.13 -12.30 -27.09
C PRO A 229 2.95 -11.96 -25.61
N ALA A 230 3.92 -11.33 -24.94
CA ALA A 230 3.77 -10.93 -23.54
C ALA A 230 2.63 -9.92 -23.34
N ILE A 231 2.53 -8.90 -24.21
CA ILE A 231 1.41 -7.94 -24.21
C ILE A 231 0.10 -8.70 -24.44
N GLY A 232 0.03 -9.59 -25.43
CA GLY A 232 -1.17 -10.37 -25.73
C GLY A 232 -1.64 -11.22 -24.55
N VAL A 233 -0.72 -11.92 -23.88
CA VAL A 233 -1.01 -12.71 -22.68
C VAL A 233 -1.50 -11.83 -21.53
N CYS A 234 -0.84 -10.69 -21.26
CA CYS A 234 -1.27 -9.77 -20.20
C CYS A 234 -2.69 -9.25 -20.46
N LEU A 235 -2.97 -8.79 -21.68
CA LEU A 235 -4.31 -8.30 -22.04
C LEU A 235 -5.37 -9.39 -21.93
N PHE A 236 -5.08 -10.62 -22.35
CA PHE A 236 -5.98 -11.76 -22.18
C PHE A 236 -6.26 -12.03 -20.70
N LEU A 237 -5.22 -12.09 -19.86
CA LEU A 237 -5.37 -12.32 -18.42
C LEU A 237 -6.18 -11.21 -17.75
N TYR A 238 -6.00 -9.94 -18.16
CA TYR A 238 -6.78 -8.83 -17.62
C TYR A 238 -8.24 -8.90 -18.05
N ALA A 239 -8.50 -9.14 -19.33
CA ALA A 239 -9.86 -9.32 -19.83
C ALA A 239 -10.57 -10.47 -19.12
N PHE A 240 -9.88 -11.60 -18.94
CA PHE A 240 -10.41 -12.75 -18.21
C PHE A 240 -10.67 -12.43 -16.73
N ALA A 241 -9.73 -11.77 -16.04
CA ALA A 241 -9.90 -11.41 -14.64
C ALA A 241 -11.07 -10.43 -14.44
N LEU A 242 -11.21 -9.43 -15.32
CA LEU A 242 -12.32 -8.48 -15.28
C LEU A 242 -13.66 -9.17 -15.60
N HIS A 243 -13.68 -10.04 -16.61
CA HIS A 243 -14.86 -10.84 -16.92
C HIS A 243 -15.28 -11.69 -15.71
N TYR A 244 -14.32 -12.39 -15.09
CA TYR A 244 -14.57 -13.18 -13.90
C TYR A 244 -15.09 -12.34 -12.72
N VAL A 245 -14.55 -11.15 -12.48
CA VAL A 245 -14.98 -10.30 -11.36
C VAL A 245 -16.36 -9.68 -11.59
N VAL A 246 -16.71 -9.35 -12.84
CA VAL A 246 -17.97 -8.65 -13.17
C VAL A 246 -19.12 -9.61 -13.49
N LEU A 247 -18.86 -10.60 -14.34
CA LEU A 247 -19.87 -11.53 -14.86
C LEU A 247 -19.78 -12.92 -14.21
N GLY A 248 -18.62 -13.25 -13.63
CA GLY A 248 -18.36 -14.59 -13.11
C GLY A 248 -17.94 -15.55 -14.21
N VAL A 249 -17.55 -16.75 -13.80
CA VAL A 249 -17.38 -17.89 -14.71
C VAL A 249 -18.30 -19.00 -14.20
N PRO A 250 -19.20 -19.55 -15.04
CA PRO A 250 -20.10 -20.63 -14.63
C PRO A 250 -19.34 -21.77 -13.95
N GLY A 251 -19.80 -22.17 -12.76
CA GLY A 251 -19.18 -23.24 -11.97
C GLY A 251 -17.96 -22.84 -11.13
N VAL A 252 -17.47 -21.60 -11.23
CA VAL A 252 -16.32 -21.12 -10.46
C VAL A 252 -16.79 -20.16 -9.35
N PRO A 253 -16.56 -20.48 -8.06
CA PRO A 253 -16.96 -19.63 -6.95
C PRO A 253 -15.99 -18.44 -6.78
N TYR A 254 -16.51 -17.28 -6.37
CA TYR A 254 -15.76 -16.04 -6.08
C TYR A 254 -14.83 -16.09 -4.85
N ALA A 255 -14.23 -17.24 -4.56
CA ALA A 255 -13.53 -17.54 -3.29
C ALA A 255 -12.44 -16.52 -2.91
N VAL A 256 -11.73 -15.95 -3.89
CA VAL A 256 -10.60 -15.04 -3.66
C VAL A 256 -11.06 -13.60 -3.34
N PHE A 257 -12.18 -13.15 -3.90
CA PHE A 257 -12.67 -11.77 -3.75
C PHE A 257 -13.65 -11.61 -2.58
N ASN A 258 -14.39 -12.66 -2.22
CA ASN A 258 -15.43 -12.61 -1.20
C ASN A 258 -14.95 -12.13 0.19
N GLN A 259 -13.67 -12.33 0.52
CA GLN A 259 -13.12 -11.92 1.83
C GLN A 259 -12.85 -10.42 1.95
N HIS A 260 -12.66 -9.70 0.84
CA HIS A 260 -12.26 -8.29 0.84
C HIS A 260 -13.35 -7.34 0.31
N TYR A 261 -14.36 -7.87 -0.37
CA TYR A 261 -15.44 -7.12 -1.00
C TYR A 261 -16.78 -7.34 -0.27
N PHE A 262 -17.86 -6.72 -0.78
CA PHE A 262 -19.22 -6.84 -0.25
C PHE A 262 -19.42 -6.32 1.19
N TRP A 263 -18.67 -5.28 1.56
CA TRP A 263 -18.79 -4.64 2.86
C TRP A 263 -20.01 -3.72 2.98
N ARG A 264 -20.62 -3.28 1.87
CA ARG A 264 -21.85 -2.48 1.92
C ARG A 264 -22.99 -3.33 2.48
N GLU A 265 -23.19 -4.48 1.86
CA GLU A 265 -24.15 -5.52 2.21
C GLU A 265 -23.87 -6.07 3.61
N ALA A 266 -22.59 -6.29 3.96
CA ALA A 266 -22.25 -6.70 5.31
C ALA A 266 -22.58 -5.64 6.36
N THR A 267 -22.44 -4.36 6.03
CA THR A 267 -22.78 -3.26 6.94
C THR A 267 -24.28 -3.18 7.15
N GLU A 268 -25.09 -3.31 6.10
CA GLU A 268 -26.55 -3.37 6.19
C GLU A 268 -27.04 -4.51 7.13
N GLU A 269 -26.43 -5.69 7.06
CA GLU A 269 -26.77 -6.79 7.98
C GLU A 269 -26.32 -6.51 9.41
N VAL A 270 -25.13 -5.89 9.59
CA VAL A 270 -24.65 -5.49 10.92
C VAL A 270 -25.55 -4.42 11.53
N GLU A 271 -26.02 -3.45 10.75
CA GLU A 271 -26.98 -2.42 11.17
C GLU A 271 -28.28 -3.04 11.69
N ARG A 272 -28.78 -4.11 11.06
CA ARG A 272 -29.95 -4.86 11.57
C ARG A 272 -29.67 -5.53 12.91
N VAL A 273 -28.47 -6.08 13.10
CA VAL A 273 -28.05 -6.63 14.39
C VAL A 273 -28.00 -5.51 15.45
N VAL A 274 -27.43 -4.34 15.10
CA VAL A 274 -27.40 -3.18 16.00
C VAL A 274 -28.81 -2.74 16.38
N ALA A 275 -29.71 -2.58 15.40
CA ALA A 275 -31.10 -2.18 15.65
C ALA A 275 -31.83 -3.18 16.57
N ALA A 276 -31.64 -4.48 16.37
CA ALA A 276 -32.23 -5.52 17.21
C ALA A 276 -31.69 -5.47 18.66
N VAL A 277 -30.38 -5.29 18.84
CA VAL A 277 -29.76 -5.18 20.16
C VAL A 277 -30.18 -3.88 20.85
N ARG A 278 -30.24 -2.76 20.12
CA ARG A 278 -30.73 -1.46 20.61
C ARG A 278 -32.15 -1.57 21.14
N GLN A 279 -33.05 -2.22 20.39
CA GLN A 279 -34.44 -2.42 20.79
C GLN A 279 -34.57 -3.29 22.05
N GLN A 280 -33.73 -4.34 22.18
CA GLN A 280 -33.78 -5.26 23.33
C GLN A 280 -33.18 -4.65 24.60
N ALA A 281 -32.05 -3.95 24.50
CA ALA A 281 -31.34 -3.40 25.64
C ALA A 281 -31.79 -1.99 26.03
N GLY A 282 -32.49 -1.28 25.15
CA GLY A 282 -32.90 0.12 25.35
C GLY A 282 -31.73 1.10 25.39
N GLN A 283 -30.55 0.70 24.89
CA GLN A 283 -29.32 1.51 24.86
C GLN A 283 -28.61 1.37 23.53
N GLU A 284 -27.82 2.39 23.17
CA GLU A 284 -27.02 2.38 21.95
C GLU A 284 -25.83 1.42 22.08
N PRO A 285 -25.76 0.36 21.24
CA PRO A 285 -24.65 -0.58 21.29
C PRO A 285 -23.32 0.03 20.81
N ILE A 286 -22.20 -0.51 21.28
CA ILE A 286 -20.87 -0.25 20.73
C ILE A 286 -20.53 -1.38 19.76
N VAL A 287 -20.14 -1.05 18.54
CA VAL A 287 -19.75 -2.02 17.51
C VAL A 287 -18.23 -2.08 17.44
N VAL A 288 -17.64 -3.25 17.67
CA VAL A 288 -16.18 -3.42 17.71
C VAL A 288 -15.70 -4.29 16.56
N GLY A 289 -14.96 -3.70 15.63
CA GLY A 289 -14.29 -4.44 14.56
C GLY A 289 -13.06 -5.19 15.08
N MET A 290 -13.09 -6.52 15.05
CA MET A 290 -12.05 -7.37 15.65
C MET A 290 -10.82 -7.63 14.75
N SER A 291 -10.80 -7.05 13.55
CA SER A 291 -9.57 -6.94 12.76
C SER A 291 -8.69 -5.79 13.25
N ARG A 292 -7.44 -5.70 12.77
CA ARG A 292 -6.57 -4.55 13.09
C ARG A 292 -7.18 -3.19 12.73
N TRP A 293 -7.87 -3.10 11.59
CA TRP A 293 -8.63 -1.89 11.20
C TRP A 293 -9.65 -2.18 10.10
N SER A 294 -9.45 -3.20 9.27
CA SER A 294 -10.22 -3.41 8.03
C SER A 294 -11.73 -3.54 8.23
N VAL A 295 -12.18 -4.24 9.28
CA VAL A 295 -13.60 -4.41 9.61
C VAL A 295 -14.18 -3.07 10.07
N ALA A 296 -13.56 -2.44 11.07
CA ALA A 296 -14.02 -1.16 11.61
C ALA A 296 -14.05 -0.06 10.52
N SER A 297 -13.04 0.01 9.66
CA SER A 297 -12.99 0.97 8.55
C SER A 297 -14.04 0.70 7.49
N ALA A 298 -14.31 -0.57 7.18
CA ALA A 298 -15.33 -0.92 6.22
C ALA A 298 -16.73 -0.57 6.73
N LEU A 299 -17.05 -0.95 7.97
CA LEU A 299 -18.31 -0.59 8.62
C LEU A 299 -18.48 0.93 8.67
N SER A 300 -17.45 1.66 9.13
CA SER A 300 -17.48 3.13 9.22
C SER A 300 -17.64 3.82 7.86
N PHE A 301 -17.13 3.24 6.78
CA PHE A 301 -17.26 3.80 5.44
C PHE A 301 -18.66 3.62 4.83
N TYR A 302 -19.31 2.49 5.11
CA TYR A 302 -20.62 2.16 4.54
C TYR A 302 -21.81 2.55 5.43
N ASN A 303 -21.59 2.73 6.73
CA ASN A 303 -22.60 3.21 7.66
C ASN A 303 -22.84 4.72 7.47
N LYS A 304 -23.99 5.07 6.89
CA LYS A 304 -24.27 6.46 6.43
C LYS A 304 -25.54 7.08 7.00
N GLU A 305 -26.55 6.29 7.30
CA GLU A 305 -27.87 6.80 7.68
C GLU A 305 -27.93 7.08 9.19
N GLU A 306 -27.75 6.04 10.00
CA GLU A 306 -27.66 6.15 11.46
C GLU A 306 -26.25 5.76 11.91
N PRO A 307 -25.39 6.74 12.28
CA PRO A 307 -24.02 6.48 12.68
C PRO A 307 -23.92 5.51 13.86
N MET A 308 -23.35 4.33 13.62
CA MET A 308 -23.00 3.38 14.68
C MET A 308 -21.79 3.88 15.47
N ASP A 309 -21.75 3.60 16.77
CA ASP A 309 -20.56 3.84 17.59
C ASP A 309 -19.51 2.75 17.34
N ILE A 310 -18.66 2.97 16.33
CA ILE A 310 -17.70 1.98 15.86
C ILE A 310 -16.34 2.17 16.54
N ARG A 311 -15.87 1.10 17.17
CA ARG A 311 -14.53 0.94 17.73
C ARG A 311 -13.79 -0.19 17.02
N SER A 312 -12.52 -0.36 17.38
CA SER A 312 -11.71 -1.47 16.91
C SER A 312 -11.20 -2.28 18.09
N ARG A 313 -10.42 -3.32 17.81
CA ARG A 313 -9.85 -4.24 18.80
C ARG A 313 -8.96 -3.58 19.87
N ASN A 314 -8.67 -2.29 19.78
CA ASN A 314 -8.02 -1.52 20.83
C ASN A 314 -8.83 -1.48 22.13
N MET A 315 -10.14 -1.74 22.06
CA MET A 315 -10.95 -2.06 23.23
C MET A 315 -10.45 -3.27 24.03
N PHE A 316 -9.62 -4.13 23.46
CA PHE A 316 -9.07 -5.31 24.14
C PHE A 316 -7.56 -5.21 24.32
N GLY A 317 -7.02 -3.99 24.42
CA GLY A 317 -5.58 -3.75 24.58
C GLY A 317 -4.74 -4.07 23.34
N GLN A 318 -5.37 -4.40 22.20
CA GLN A 318 -4.66 -4.78 20.98
C GLN A 318 -4.49 -3.58 20.05
N ASN A 319 -3.29 -3.39 19.49
CA ASN A 319 -3.02 -2.30 18.54
C ASN A 319 -4.02 -2.28 17.37
N ALA A 320 -4.70 -1.15 17.14
CA ALA A 320 -5.71 -0.98 16.10
C ALA A 320 -5.38 0.12 15.07
N ALA A 321 -4.08 0.45 14.92
CA ALA A 321 -3.58 1.47 14.00
C ALA A 321 -4.25 2.83 14.22
N MET A 322 -4.98 3.37 13.24
CA MET A 322 -5.60 4.70 13.37
C MET A 322 -6.70 4.75 14.43
N TYR A 323 -7.33 3.61 14.76
CA TYR A 323 -8.36 3.55 15.80
C TYR A 323 -7.81 3.75 17.21
N ASP A 324 -6.51 3.52 17.43
CA ASP A 324 -5.85 3.85 18.69
C ASP A 324 -5.92 5.36 18.99
N PHE A 325 -6.05 6.19 17.95
CA PHE A 325 -6.08 7.65 18.02
C PHE A 325 -7.48 8.24 17.81
N TRP A 326 -8.21 7.74 16.81
CA TRP A 326 -9.54 8.27 16.48
C TRP A 326 -10.59 7.92 17.53
N TYR A 327 -10.52 6.70 18.04
CA TYR A 327 -11.49 6.19 19.00
C TYR A 327 -10.79 5.31 20.05
N PRO A 328 -10.17 5.94 21.08
CA PRO A 328 -9.49 5.24 22.16
C PRO A 328 -10.39 4.23 22.86
N SER A 329 -9.78 3.30 23.61
CA SER A 329 -10.52 2.28 24.35
C SER A 329 -11.56 2.93 25.27
N GLU A 330 -12.79 2.43 25.22
CA GLU A 330 -13.86 2.82 26.13
C GLU A 330 -13.54 2.32 27.56
N PRO A 331 -13.82 3.08 28.63
CA PRO A 331 -13.82 2.54 29.98
C PRO A 331 -14.90 1.46 30.15
N PRO A 332 -14.89 0.71 31.27
CA PRO A 332 -15.94 -0.25 31.59
C PRO A 332 -17.33 0.39 31.47
N THR A 333 -18.24 -0.28 30.78
CA THR A 333 -19.56 0.25 30.43
C THR A 333 -20.63 -0.83 30.43
N THR A 334 -21.86 -0.43 30.72
CA THR A 334 -23.06 -1.27 30.66
C THR A 334 -23.75 -1.22 29.29
N ARG A 335 -23.20 -0.46 28.34
CA ARG A 335 -23.69 -0.45 26.96
C ARG A 335 -23.44 -1.81 26.30
N PRO A 336 -24.42 -2.37 25.59
CA PRO A 336 -24.21 -3.61 24.85
C PRO A 336 -23.03 -3.49 23.88
N ILE A 337 -22.25 -4.55 23.76
CA ILE A 337 -21.14 -4.64 22.80
C ILE A 337 -21.47 -5.65 21.72
N ILE A 338 -21.21 -5.28 20.46
CA ILE A 338 -21.33 -6.15 19.29
C ILE A 338 -19.95 -6.28 18.67
N LEU A 339 -19.30 -7.43 18.88
CA LEU A 339 -18.04 -7.75 18.24
C LEU A 339 -18.32 -8.24 16.82
N VAL A 340 -17.55 -7.76 15.83
CA VAL A 340 -17.67 -8.17 14.42
C VAL A 340 -16.31 -8.58 13.89
N GLY A 341 -16.23 -9.78 13.29
CA GLY A 341 -14.98 -10.39 12.86
C GLY A 341 -15.13 -11.14 11.54
N MET A 342 -14.00 -11.44 10.90
CA MET A 342 -13.98 -12.23 9.66
C MET A 342 -13.74 -13.72 9.94
N LYS A 343 -13.29 -14.06 11.15
CA LYS A 343 -13.09 -15.43 11.61
C LYS A 343 -13.69 -15.61 13.00
N PRO A 344 -14.26 -16.78 13.34
CA PRO A 344 -14.91 -17.00 14.64
C PRO A 344 -13.99 -16.74 15.82
N HIS A 345 -12.75 -17.26 15.78
CA HIS A 345 -11.80 -17.13 16.90
C HIS A 345 -11.47 -15.67 17.26
N GLN A 346 -11.62 -14.72 16.33
CA GLN A 346 -11.34 -13.30 16.59
C GLN A 346 -12.33 -12.66 17.57
N LEU A 347 -13.42 -13.35 17.90
CA LEU A 347 -14.48 -12.88 18.81
C LEU A 347 -14.38 -13.48 20.22
N GLU A 348 -13.40 -14.36 20.40
CA GLU A 348 -13.14 -15.08 21.65
C GLU A 348 -11.70 -14.89 22.08
N HIS A 349 -10.78 -14.80 21.12
CA HIS A 349 -9.36 -14.64 21.36
C HIS A 349 -8.83 -13.39 20.66
N ASP A 350 -7.62 -12.98 21.04
CA ASP A 350 -6.82 -12.01 20.33
C ASP A 350 -6.49 -12.48 18.90
N ILE A 351 -5.86 -11.60 18.10
CA ILE A 351 -5.57 -11.96 16.70
C ILE A 351 -4.54 -13.09 16.55
N ALA A 352 -3.72 -13.31 17.57
CA ALA A 352 -2.75 -14.41 17.61
C ALA A 352 -3.42 -15.74 18.00
N GLY A 353 -4.64 -15.69 18.54
CA GLY A 353 -5.37 -16.85 19.06
C GLY A 353 -4.85 -17.32 20.42
N VAL A 354 -4.15 -16.46 21.16
CA VAL A 354 -3.45 -16.77 22.40
C VAL A 354 -4.26 -16.29 23.60
N ASP A 355 -4.58 -14.99 23.66
CA ASP A 355 -5.25 -14.39 24.82
C ASP A 355 -6.77 -14.45 24.65
N ASP A 356 -7.49 -15.00 25.64
CA ASP A 356 -8.96 -14.97 25.71
C ASP A 356 -9.45 -13.57 26.10
N ILE A 357 -10.27 -12.96 25.22
CA ILE A 357 -10.85 -11.63 25.44
C ILE A 357 -12.23 -11.71 26.11
N THR A 358 -12.81 -12.90 26.21
CA THR A 358 -14.14 -13.14 26.80
C THR A 358 -14.28 -12.61 28.23
N PRO A 359 -13.26 -12.68 29.12
CA PRO A 359 -13.36 -12.13 30.48
C PRO A 359 -13.58 -10.61 30.54
N ALA A 360 -13.25 -9.88 29.46
CA ALA A 360 -13.48 -8.44 29.36
C ALA A 360 -14.94 -8.10 28.96
N LEU A 361 -15.78 -9.10 28.70
CA LEU A 361 -17.18 -8.95 28.30
C LEU A 361 -18.13 -9.33 29.43
N VAL A 362 -19.21 -8.58 29.58
CA VAL A 362 -20.28 -8.89 30.54
C VAL A 362 -21.34 -9.75 29.86
N GLN A 363 -21.54 -10.98 30.37
CA GLN A 363 -22.50 -11.98 29.85
C GLN A 363 -22.46 -12.13 28.32
N PRO A 364 -21.31 -12.53 27.74
CA PRO A 364 -21.19 -12.67 26.30
C PRO A 364 -22.00 -13.86 25.78
N GLY A 365 -22.84 -13.62 24.78
CA GLY A 365 -23.58 -14.67 24.06
C GLY A 365 -22.68 -15.52 23.16
N PRO A 366 -23.27 -16.50 22.44
CA PRO A 366 -22.53 -17.35 21.51
C PRO A 366 -22.08 -16.55 20.28
N VAL A 367 -20.98 -16.98 19.66
CA VAL A 367 -20.57 -16.51 18.33
C VAL A 367 -21.58 -16.98 17.29
N LYS A 368 -22.07 -16.05 16.48
CA LYS A 368 -23.04 -16.30 15.41
C LYS A 368 -22.43 -16.00 14.06
N GLU A 369 -22.79 -16.79 13.05
CA GLU A 369 -22.44 -16.54 11.66
C GLU A 369 -23.51 -15.65 11.01
N LEU A 370 -23.06 -14.67 10.24
CA LEU A 370 -23.89 -13.80 9.42
C LEU A 370 -23.50 -14.01 7.95
N ALA A 371 -24.34 -14.78 7.26
CA ALA A 371 -24.18 -15.05 5.84
C ALA A 371 -24.75 -13.88 5.03
N ILE A 372 -23.90 -13.23 4.25
CA ILE A 372 -24.27 -12.10 3.40
C ILE A 372 -24.67 -12.65 2.03
N ILE A 373 -25.92 -12.44 1.64
CA ILE A 373 -26.52 -13.01 0.43
C ILE A 373 -27.10 -11.88 -0.43
N ARG A 374 -26.90 -11.93 -1.74
CA ARG A 374 -27.59 -11.08 -2.72
C ARG A 374 -28.14 -11.96 -3.83
N ASP A 375 -29.41 -11.76 -4.18
CA ASP A 375 -30.10 -12.50 -5.26
C ASP A 375 -29.94 -14.03 -5.12
N GLY A 376 -30.06 -14.54 -3.88
CA GLY A 376 -29.90 -15.95 -3.56
C GLY A 376 -28.46 -16.50 -3.63
N LYS A 377 -27.46 -15.66 -3.92
CA LYS A 377 -26.04 -16.06 -3.98
C LYS A 377 -25.27 -15.62 -2.72
N PRO A 378 -24.51 -16.53 -2.08
CA PRO A 378 -23.68 -16.17 -0.94
C PRO A 378 -22.50 -15.30 -1.40
N LEU A 379 -22.43 -14.08 -0.88
CA LEU A 379 -21.36 -13.12 -1.17
C LEU A 379 -20.20 -13.27 -0.20
N ARG A 380 -20.46 -13.33 1.11
CA ARG A 380 -19.43 -13.48 2.14
C ARG A 380 -20.03 -13.94 3.47
N ARG A 381 -19.15 -14.23 4.42
CA ARG A 381 -19.52 -14.54 5.80
C ARG A 381 -18.79 -13.57 6.72
N VAL A 382 -19.51 -13.08 7.72
CA VAL A 382 -18.93 -12.38 8.87
C VAL A 382 -19.45 -13.05 10.13
N TYR A 383 -18.71 -12.90 11.22
CA TYR A 383 -19.09 -13.46 12.51
C TYR A 383 -19.36 -12.31 13.45
N TYR A 384 -20.34 -12.49 14.34
CA TYR A 384 -20.59 -11.52 15.38
C TYR A 384 -20.88 -12.18 16.73
N ARG A 385 -20.63 -11.43 17.80
CA ARG A 385 -20.89 -11.84 19.19
C ARG A 385 -21.42 -10.65 19.95
N VAL A 386 -22.49 -10.85 20.71
CA VAL A 386 -23.13 -9.79 21.51
C VAL A 386 -22.84 -10.02 22.99
N ALA A 387 -22.49 -8.97 23.71
CA ALA A 387 -22.34 -8.95 25.16
C ALA A 387 -23.19 -7.81 25.75
N GLN A 388 -23.62 -7.96 27.00
CA GLN A 388 -24.44 -6.94 27.68
C GLN A 388 -23.63 -5.73 28.16
N GLY A 389 -22.31 -5.83 28.14
CA GLY A 389 -21.43 -4.78 28.63
C GLY A 389 -19.96 -5.13 28.45
N TYR A 390 -19.11 -4.23 28.93
CA TYR A 390 -17.67 -4.30 28.88
C TYR A 390 -17.10 -4.06 30.27
N SER A 391 -16.34 -5.02 30.80
CA SER A 391 -15.75 -4.93 32.13
C SER A 391 -14.37 -4.27 32.12
N GLY A 392 -13.78 -4.02 30.94
CA GLY A 392 -12.40 -3.57 30.82
C GLY A 392 -11.40 -4.72 30.71
N THR A 393 -10.28 -4.50 30.04
CA THR A 393 -9.09 -5.34 30.25
C THR A 393 -8.52 -4.97 31.62
N GLY A 394 -8.88 -5.72 32.68
CA GLY A 394 -8.36 -5.47 34.02
C GLY A 394 -6.83 -5.31 34.00
N ASN A 395 -6.33 -4.20 34.56
CA ASN A 395 -4.91 -3.80 34.69
C ASN A 395 -3.85 -4.83 34.23
N LYS A 396 -3.74 -5.08 32.92
CA LYS A 396 -2.46 -5.49 32.34
C LYS A 396 -1.76 -4.17 32.05
N SER A 397 -0.84 -3.79 32.92
CA SER A 397 -0.05 -2.57 32.79
C SER A 397 0.47 -2.43 31.36
N THR A 398 0.32 -1.24 30.81
CA THR A 398 0.74 -0.79 29.46
C THR A 398 2.24 -0.99 29.16
N THR A 399 2.99 -1.60 30.06
CA THR A 399 4.43 -1.85 30.00
C THR A 399 4.81 -3.14 29.25
N GLU A 400 3.91 -4.13 29.11
CA GLU A 400 4.26 -5.43 28.49
C GLU A 400 3.96 -5.52 26.97
N LEU A 401 3.32 -4.52 26.37
CA LEU A 401 2.97 -4.53 24.93
C LEU A 401 3.95 -3.72 24.04
N ALA A 402 5.11 -3.35 24.60
CA ALA A 402 6.14 -2.56 23.94
C ALA A 402 7.41 -3.35 23.56
N GLU A 403 7.40 -4.69 23.69
CA GLU A 403 8.50 -5.57 23.23
C GLU A 403 8.20 -6.25 21.89
#